data_AF-A0A3D2T0C5-F1
#
_entry.id   AF-A0A3D2T0C5-F1
#
_cell.length_a   1.000
_cell.length_b   1.000
_cell.length_c   1.000
_cell.angle_alpha   90.00
_cell.angle_beta   90.00
_cell.angle_gamma   90.00
#
_symmetry.space_group_name_H-M   'P 1'
#
loop_
_entity.id
_entity.type
_entity.pdbx_description
1 polymer ?
#
loop_
_entity_poly.entity_id
_entity_poly.type
_entity_poly.pdbx_seq_one_letter_code
_entity_poly.pdbx_strand_id
1 'polypeptide(L)' 'MTITLKAQKREGTGKGVARKLRQEGRVPAVLYGRELGTMHLSLDTHEAENLFHSISTENTIV' A
#
# COMPACT_ATOMS: atom_id res chain seq x y z
N MET A 1 -14.03 -15.26 -1.34
CA MET A 1 -14.18 -13.97 -2.04
C MET A 1 -12.78 -13.43 -2.22
N THR A 2 -12.36 -13.16 -3.46
CA THR A 2 -11.00 -12.71 -3.75
C THR A 2 -11.00 -11.20 -3.86
N ILE A 3 -10.11 -10.54 -3.13
CA ILE A 3 -9.94 -9.09 -3.15
C ILE A 3 -8.64 -8.80 -3.89
N THR A 4 -8.63 -7.78 -4.73
CA THR A 4 -7.42 -7.38 -5.47
C THR A 4 -7.19 -5.89 -5.24
N LEU A 5 -6.02 -5.55 -4.69
CA LEU A 5 -5.58 -4.18 -4.51
C LEU A 5 -4.38 -3.92 -5.42
N LYS A 6 -4.48 -2.92 -6.30
CA LYS A 6 -3.40 -2.61 -7.23
C LYS A 6 -2.28 -1.85 -6.53
N ALA A 7 -1.05 -2.28 -6.79
CA ALA A 7 0.15 -1.65 -6.25
C ALA A 7 1.14 -1.28 -7.35
N GLN A 8 1.84 -0.17 -7.16
CA GLN A 8 2.94 0.27 -8.02
C GLN A 8 4.23 0.26 -7.23
N LYS A 9 5.34 -0.22 -7.82
CA LYS A 9 6.66 -0.03 -7.23
C LYS A 9 6.94 1.46 -7.07
N ARG A 10 7.42 1.88 -5.90
CA ARG A 10 7.85 3.26 -5.67
C ARG A 10 9.36 3.35 -5.52
N GLU A 11 9.92 4.44 -6.01
CA GLU A 11 11.32 4.77 -5.82
C GLU A 11 11.51 5.72 -4.64
N GLY A 12 12.66 5.62 -3.97
CA GLY A 12 12.99 6.45 -2.81
C GLY A 12 12.24 6.05 -1.53
N THR A 13 12.77 6.50 -0.40
CA THR A 13 12.24 6.25 0.94
C THR A 13 12.32 7.50 1.81
N GLY A 14 11.77 7.45 3.03
CA GLY A 14 11.84 8.54 4.00
C GLY A 14 10.70 9.56 3.93
N LYS A 15 10.77 10.56 4.81
CA LYS A 15 9.68 11.50 5.11
C LYS A 15 9.24 12.31 3.89
N GLY A 16 10.18 12.86 3.12
CA GLY A 16 9.89 13.71 1.96
C GLY A 16 9.17 12.96 0.85
N VAL A 17 9.69 11.79 0.48
CA VAL A 17 9.08 10.90 -0.53
C VAL A 17 7.68 10.49 -0.10
N ALA A 18 7.51 10.06 1.15
CA ALA A 18 6.20 9.69 1.68
C ALA A 18 5.21 10.86 1.72
N ARG A 19 5.67 12.08 2.00
CA ARG A 19 4.83 13.28 1.97
C ARG A 19 4.36 13.59 0.55
N LYS A 20 5.27 13.54 -0.43
CA LYS A 20 4.94 13.78 -1.84
C LYS A 20 3.93 12.77 -2.37
N LEU A 21 4.13 11.47 -2.10
CA LEU A 21 3.17 10.42 -2.49
C LEU A 21 1.77 10.67 -1.91
N ARG A 22 1.67 11.07 -0.64
CA ARG A 22 0.36 11.40 -0.04
C ARG A 22 -0.30 12.61 -0.70
N GLN A 23 0.48 13.62 -1.08
CA GLN A 23 -0.03 14.79 -1.82
C GLN A 23 -0.53 14.41 -3.21
N GLU A 24 0.04 13.37 -3.82
CA GLU A 24 -0.36 12.82 -5.11
C GLU A 24 -1.54 11.83 -5.00
N GLY A 25 -2.17 11.71 -3.83
CA GLY A 25 -3.28 10.77 -3.64
C GLY A 25 -2.85 9.30 -3.58
N ARG A 26 -1.62 9.04 -3.14
CA ARG A 26 -1.09 7.67 -2.97
C ARG A 26 -0.65 7.39 -1.54
N VAL A 27 -0.82 6.14 -1.11
CA VAL A 27 -0.38 5.66 0.20
C VAL A 27 0.93 4.86 0.04
N PRO A 28 2.02 5.23 0.73
CA PRO A 28 3.24 4.43 0.73
C PRO A 28 3.01 3.12 1.49
N ALA A 29 3.42 2.00 0.88
CA ALA A 29 3.30 0.66 1.41
C ALA A 29 4.63 -0.11 1.32
N VAL A 30 4.71 -1.22 2.04
CA VAL A 30 5.86 -2.14 2.04
C VAL A 30 5.33 -3.57 1.99
N LEU A 31 5.78 -4.33 1.00
CA LEU A 31 5.59 -5.78 0.93
C LEU A 31 6.84 -6.46 1.45
N TYR A 32 6.69 -7.41 2.36
CA TYR A 32 7.77 -8.19 2.93
C TYR A 32 7.35 -9.66 3.07
N GLY A 33 8.30 -10.58 3.05
CA GLY A 33 8.07 -12.00 3.26
C GLY A 33 9.36 -12.74 3.55
N ARG A 34 9.27 -13.98 4.05
CA ARG A 34 10.46 -14.77 4.37
C ARG A 34 11.31 -15.10 3.14
N GLU A 35 10.65 -15.41 2.02
CA GLU A 35 11.31 -15.75 0.75
C GLU A 35 11.32 -14.58 -0.24
N LEU A 36 10.57 -13.52 0.06
CA LEU A 36 10.48 -12.30 -0.74
C LEU A 36 11.19 -11.16 -0.02
N GLY A 37 12.28 -10.67 -0.62
CA GLY A 37 12.93 -9.44 -0.16
C GLY A 37 11.95 -8.27 -0.07
N THR A 38 12.30 -7.27 0.74
CA THR A 38 11.45 -6.10 0.96
C THR A 38 11.23 -5.31 -0.33
N MET A 39 9.97 -5.03 -0.65
CA MET A 39 9.58 -4.23 -1.81
C MET A 39 8.81 -2.98 -1.37
N HIS A 40 9.23 -1.84 -1.88
CA HIS A 40 8.54 -0.57 -1.65
C HIS A 40 7.45 -0.36 -2.69
N LEU A 41 6.23 -0.17 -2.22
CA LEU A 41 5.05 -0.01 -3.05
C LEU A 41 4.33 1.31 -2.75
N SER A 42 3.45 1.71 -3.66
CA SER A 42 2.45 2.75 -3.46
C SER A 42 1.08 2.26 -3.92
N LEU A 43 0.05 2.61 -3.16
CA LEU A 43 -1.34 2.24 -3.40
C LEU A 43 -2.15 3.48 -3.74
N ASP A 44 -3.24 3.32 -4.48
CA ASP A 44 -4.21 4.40 -4.62
C ASP A 44 -4.92 4.61 -3.28
N THR A 45 -5.01 5.87 -2.82
CA THR A 45 -5.60 6.15 -1.51
C THR A 45 -7.07 5.74 -1.45
N HIS A 46 -7.84 6.05 -2.49
CA HIS A 46 -9.28 5.79 -2.50
C HIS A 46 -9.58 4.28 -2.58
N GLU A 47 -8.84 3.54 -3.41
CA GLU A 47 -8.97 2.07 -3.45
C GLU A 47 -8.61 1.44 -2.11
N ALA A 48 -7.51 1.88 -1.48
CA ALA A 48 -7.06 1.34 -0.19
C ALA A 48 -8.06 1.63 0.93
N GLU A 49 -8.56 2.86 1.04
CA GLU A 49 -9.55 3.25 2.05
C GLU A 49 -10.86 2.47 1.89
N ASN A 50 -11.40 2.36 0.68
CA ASN A 50 -12.62 1.59 0.44
C ASN A 50 -12.45 0.12 0.82
N LEU A 51 -11.28 -0.45 0.53
CA LEU A 51 -10.97 -1.81 0.93
C LEU A 51 -10.93 -1.92 2.46
N PHE A 52 -10.20 -1.06 3.16
CA PHE A 52 -10.11 -1.09 4.62
C PHE A 52 -11.47 -0.87 5.32
N HIS A 53 -12.38 -0.08 4.76
CA HIS A 53 -13.73 0.06 5.33
C HIS A 53 -14.63 -1.15 5.09
N SER A 54 -14.37 -1.95 4.06
CA SER A 54 -15.20 -3.10 3.67
C SER A 54 -14.75 -4.42 4.29
N ILE A 55 -13.61 -4.44 4.98
CA ILE A 55 -13.02 -5.62 5.63
C ILE A 55 -12.78 -5.34 7.11
N SER A 56 -12.78 -6.39 7.93
CA SER A 56 -12.24 -6.26 9.30
C SER A 56 -10.73 -5.99 9.18
N THR A 57 -10.32 -4.74 9.40
CA THR A 57 -8.93 -4.28 9.29
C THR A 57 -7.98 -4.96 10.25
N GLU A 58 -8.52 -5.70 11.23
CA GLU A 58 -7.75 -6.41 12.23
C GLU A 58 -7.05 -7.66 11.66
N ASN A 59 -7.55 -8.29 10.58
CA ASN A 59 -6.93 -9.48 9.97
C ASN A 59 -7.30 -9.65 8.48
N THR A 60 -6.69 -8.86 7.58
CA THR A 60 -6.88 -9.05 6.12
C THR A 60 -5.58 -9.48 5.45
N ILE A 61 -5.63 -10.61 4.73
CA ILE A 61 -4.58 -11.08 3.82
C ILE A 61 -5.06 -10.79 2.40
N VAL A 62 -4.33 -9.92 1.68
CA VAL A 62 -4.61 -9.52 0.28
C VAL A 62 -3.42 -9.89 -0.60
#